data_AF-Q21EN4-F1
#
_entry.id   AF-Q21EN4-F1
#
_cell.length_a   1.000
_cell.length_b   1.000
_cell.length_c   1.000
_cell.angle_alpha   90.00
_cell.angle_beta   90.00
_cell.angle_gamma   90.00
#
_symmetry.space_group_name_H-M   'P 1'
#
loop_
_entity.id
_entity.type
_entity.pdbx_description
1 polymer ?
#
loop_
_entity_poly.entity_id
_entity_poly.type
_entity_poly.pdbx_seq_one_letter_code
_entity_poly.pdbx_strand_id
1 'polypeptide(L)'
;MSEVAGSGLWQKSLWESVLDSYSKPTVEQLSLAWQDQYGANVTLMLWCVWLQRENICLSKDVLQDVVATIKEVEDATLWPLRRARAALYDLSVITRVQQQLVKKQVLAAELSIEKILVHKLQDVTQKYIEVMRDVEAPLQLEDYLQSLAMPNAAMCAQEYLALAE
;
A
#
# COMPACT_ATOMS: atom_id res chain seq x y z
N MET A 1 20.52 10.19 -23.99
CA MET A 1 20.04 11.42 -23.33
C MET A 1 18.53 11.41 -23.44
N SER A 2 17.85 10.92 -22.41
CA SER A 2 16.39 11.03 -22.31
C SER A 2 16.16 11.63 -20.93
N GLU A 3 16.00 12.95 -20.91
CA GLU A 3 15.52 13.66 -19.73
C GLU A 3 14.13 13.13 -19.44
N VAL A 4 14.02 12.32 -18.39
CA VAL A 4 12.74 12.03 -17.76
C VAL A 4 12.27 13.36 -17.21
N ALA A 5 11.26 13.94 -17.85
CA ALA A 5 10.53 15.07 -17.32
C ALA A 5 10.14 14.72 -15.88
N GLY A 6 10.73 15.44 -14.91
CA GLY A 6 10.23 15.46 -13.55
C GLY A 6 8.77 15.88 -13.64
N SER A 7 7.87 14.92 -13.45
CA SER A 7 6.43 15.10 -13.53
C SER A 7 6.01 16.18 -12.53
N GLY A 8 5.64 17.38 -13.00
CA GLY A 8 5.09 18.45 -12.17
C GLY A 8 3.72 18.15 -11.56
N LEU A 9 3.39 16.86 -11.37
CA LEU A 9 2.11 16.35 -10.89
C LEU A 9 2.11 16.11 -9.37
N TRP A 10 3.28 15.94 -8.75
CA TRP A 10 3.45 15.70 -7.31
C TRP A 10 4.81 16.21 -6.84
N GLN A 11 4.92 16.58 -5.57
CA GLN A 11 6.16 17.02 -4.92
C GLN A 11 7.07 15.83 -4.58
N LYS A 12 6.48 14.75 -4.06
CA LYS A 12 7.19 13.48 -3.78
C LYS A 12 6.56 12.35 -4.56
N SER A 13 7.40 11.46 -5.09
CA SER A 13 6.91 10.20 -5.69
C SER A 13 6.18 9.37 -4.64
N LEU A 14 5.29 8.48 -5.09
CA LEU A 14 4.60 7.57 -4.18
C LEU A 14 5.59 6.71 -3.40
N TRP A 15 6.69 6.28 -4.03
CA TRP A 15 7.74 5.52 -3.37
C TRP A 15 8.41 6.29 -2.22
N GLU A 16 8.75 7.57 -2.44
CA GLU A 16 9.31 8.41 -1.38
C GLU A 16 8.30 8.64 -0.26
N SER A 17 7.03 8.87 -0.59
CA SER A 17 5.95 9.02 0.41
C SER A 17 5.73 7.75 1.25
N VAL A 18 5.79 6.58 0.61
CA VAL A 18 5.72 5.27 1.29
C VAL A 18 6.89 5.12 2.27
N LEU A 19 8.12 5.41 1.83
CA LEU A 19 9.30 5.32 2.70
C LEU A 19 9.21 6.28 3.89
N ASP A 20 8.80 7.53 3.65
CA ASP A 20 8.64 8.53 4.70
C ASP A 20 7.58 8.13 5.72
N SER A 21 6.41 7.68 5.25
CA SER A 21 5.29 7.29 6.11
C SER A 21 5.61 6.02 6.91
N TYR A 22 6.17 5.00 6.25
CA TYR A 22 6.42 3.70 6.86
C TYR A 22 7.69 3.66 7.73
N SER A 23 8.54 4.70 7.67
CA SER A 23 9.63 4.89 8.62
C SER A 23 9.14 5.16 10.06
N LYS A 24 7.86 5.51 10.23
CA LYS A 24 7.23 5.81 11.51
C LYS A 24 6.71 4.51 12.15
N PRO A 25 7.20 4.12 13.34
CA PRO A 25 6.80 2.87 13.97
C PRO A 25 5.29 2.75 14.23
N THR A 26 4.62 3.86 14.50
CA THR A 26 3.16 3.92 14.71
C THR A 26 2.39 3.58 13.44
N VAL A 27 2.83 4.09 12.28
CA VAL A 27 2.23 3.78 10.98
C VAL A 27 2.45 2.31 10.64
N GLU A 28 3.65 1.78 10.83
CA GLU A 28 3.95 0.36 10.63
C GLU A 28 3.03 -0.53 11.48
N GLN A 29 2.98 -0.28 12.80
CA GLN A 29 2.18 -1.06 13.73
C GLN A 29 0.68 -1.04 13.39
N LEU A 30 0.13 0.15 13.11
CA LEU A 30 -1.28 0.28 12.77
C LEU A 30 -1.62 -0.38 11.43
N SER A 31 -0.73 -0.25 10.45
CA SER A 31 -0.88 -0.91 9.14
C SER A 31 -0.91 -2.43 9.27
N LEU A 32 0.00 -3.01 10.07
CA LEU A 32 0.04 -4.44 10.33
C LEU A 32 -1.22 -4.90 11.08
N ALA A 33 -1.68 -4.14 12.08
CA ALA A 33 -2.89 -4.47 12.81
C ALA A 33 -4.13 -4.49 11.88
N TRP A 34 -4.28 -3.51 10.99
CA TRP A 34 -5.40 -3.48 10.06
C TRP A 34 -5.29 -4.50 8.93
N GLN A 35 -4.07 -4.82 8.51
CA GLN A 35 -3.82 -5.92 7.60
C GLN A 35 -4.28 -7.24 8.21
N ASP A 36 -3.93 -7.52 9.47
CA ASP A 36 -4.29 -8.76 10.15
C ASP A 36 -5.79 -8.84 10.46
N GLN A 37 -6.40 -7.72 10.89
CA GLN A 37 -7.79 -7.70 11.35
C GLN A 37 -8.81 -7.58 10.21
N TYR A 38 -8.51 -6.78 9.19
CA TYR A 38 -9.46 -6.41 8.13
C TYR A 38 -9.00 -6.83 6.73
N GLY A 39 -7.82 -7.47 6.61
CA GLY A 39 -7.24 -7.78 5.31
C GLY A 39 -6.78 -6.54 4.54
N ALA A 40 -6.55 -5.42 5.23
CA ALA A 40 -6.14 -4.18 4.59
C ALA A 40 -4.77 -4.35 3.90
N ASN A 41 -4.71 -4.02 2.61
CA ASN A 41 -3.45 -3.88 1.89
C ASN A 41 -2.78 -2.55 2.24
N VAL A 42 -1.59 -2.63 2.84
CA VAL A 42 -0.79 -1.48 3.27
C VAL A 42 -0.40 -0.58 2.10
N THR A 43 -0.06 -1.15 0.94
CA THR A 43 0.30 -0.39 -0.26
C THR A 43 -0.86 0.49 -0.77
N LEU A 44 -2.10 -0.03 -0.74
CA LEU A 44 -3.31 0.71 -1.09
C LEU A 44 -3.61 1.83 -0.09
N MET A 45 -3.43 1.57 1.22
CA MET A 45 -3.60 2.60 2.24
C MET A 45 -2.63 3.76 2.03
N LEU A 46 -1.34 3.46 1.87
CA LEU A 46 -0.31 4.47 1.65
C LEU A 46 -0.50 5.22 0.33
N TRP A 47 -1.03 4.56 -0.70
CA TRP A 47 -1.42 5.23 -1.94
C TRP A 47 -2.54 6.25 -1.73
N CYS A 48 -3.61 5.89 -1.02
CA CYS A 48 -4.69 6.83 -0.69
C CYS A 48 -4.15 8.03 0.10
N VAL A 49 -3.28 7.79 1.08
CA VAL A 49 -2.62 8.86 1.85
C VAL A 49 -1.79 9.77 0.93
N TRP A 50 -1.02 9.21 0.01
CA TRP A 50 -0.22 9.98 -0.94
C TRP A 50 -1.09 10.83 -1.88
N LEU A 51 -2.19 10.28 -2.41
CA LEU A 51 -3.15 11.05 -3.21
C LEU A 51 -3.65 12.29 -2.46
N GLN A 52 -4.03 12.12 -1.19
CA GLN A 52 -4.54 13.20 -0.36
C GLN A 52 -3.46 14.25 -0.08
N ARG A 53 -2.23 13.85 0.21
CA ARG A 53 -1.10 14.78 0.46
C ARG A 53 -0.71 15.62 -0.74
N GLU A 54 -0.66 14.98 -1.89
CA GLU A 54 -0.30 15.65 -3.15
C GLU A 54 -1.48 16.39 -3.77
N ASN A 55 -2.64 16.43 -3.09
CA ASN A 55 -3.90 17.02 -3.57
C ASN A 55 -4.32 16.45 -4.95
N ILE A 56 -4.10 15.15 -5.14
CA ILE A 56 -4.48 14.43 -6.35
C ILE A 56 -5.94 13.98 -6.23
N CYS A 57 -6.79 14.56 -7.07
CA CYS A 57 -8.24 14.38 -7.01
C CYS A 57 -8.75 13.30 -7.99
N LEU A 58 -8.45 12.03 -7.74
CA LEU A 58 -9.00 10.92 -8.54
C LEU A 58 -10.46 10.63 -8.17
N SER A 59 -11.28 10.22 -9.14
CA SER A 59 -12.63 9.69 -8.87
C SER A 59 -12.55 8.40 -8.05
N LYS A 60 -13.54 8.20 -7.18
CA LYS A 60 -13.74 6.97 -6.40
C LYS A 60 -13.93 5.74 -7.29
N ASP A 61 -14.38 5.92 -8.53
CA ASP A 61 -14.55 4.83 -9.50
C ASP A 61 -13.22 4.12 -9.82
N VAL A 62 -12.08 4.84 -9.70
CA VAL A 62 -10.74 4.27 -9.91
C VAL A 62 -10.40 3.21 -8.85
N LEU A 63 -10.99 3.32 -7.65
CA LEU A 63 -10.66 2.44 -6.53
C LEU A 63 -10.96 0.98 -6.84
N GLN A 64 -12.10 0.68 -7.46
CA GLN A 64 -12.52 -0.70 -7.72
C GLN A 64 -11.53 -1.41 -8.67
N ASP A 65 -11.15 -0.73 -9.76
CA ASP A 65 -10.20 -1.26 -10.75
C ASP A 65 -8.82 -1.51 -10.14
N VAL A 66 -8.36 -0.57 -9.32
CA VAL A 66 -7.06 -0.63 -8.65
C VAL A 66 -7.02 -1.74 -7.61
N VAL A 67 -8.06 -1.85 -6.78
CA VAL A 67 -8.19 -2.92 -5.78
C VAL A 67 -8.21 -4.29 -6.45
N ALA A 68 -8.98 -4.46 -7.53
CA ALA A 68 -9.05 -5.73 -8.26
C ALA A 68 -7.67 -6.13 -8.84
N THR A 69 -6.96 -5.18 -9.46
CA THR A 69 -5.64 -5.41 -10.04
C THR A 69 -4.61 -5.81 -8.98
N ILE A 70 -4.61 -5.12 -7.83
CA ILE A 70 -3.68 -5.44 -6.74
C ILE A 70 -4.02 -6.80 -6.13
N LYS A 71 -5.30 -7.08 -5.91
CA LYS A 71 -5.75 -8.35 -5.35
C LYS A 71 -5.31 -9.55 -6.18
N GLU A 72 -5.37 -9.45 -7.51
CA GLU A 72 -4.88 -10.50 -8.41
C GLU A 72 -3.39 -10.82 -8.15
N VAL A 73 -2.56 -9.78 -8.04
CA VAL A 73 -1.12 -9.95 -7.75
C VAL A 73 -0.90 -10.50 -6.34
N GLU A 74 -1.65 -10.01 -5.35
CA GLU A 74 -1.54 -10.49 -3.97
C GLU A 74 -1.85 -11.98 -3.84
N ASP A 75 -2.98 -12.40 -4.41
CA ASP A 75 -3.46 -13.78 -4.36
C ASP A 75 -2.47 -14.72 -5.09
N ALA A 76 -1.85 -14.28 -6.18
CA ALA A 76 -0.86 -15.04 -6.92
C ALA A 76 0.54 -15.06 -6.28
N THR A 77 0.91 -14.05 -5.48
CA THR A 77 2.31 -13.85 -5.04
C THR A 77 2.47 -13.58 -3.54
N LEU A 78 1.96 -12.44 -3.03
CA LEU A 78 2.19 -11.99 -1.66
C LEU A 78 1.59 -12.93 -0.62
N TRP A 79 0.37 -13.42 -0.81
CA TRP A 79 -0.24 -14.36 0.13
C TRP A 79 0.52 -15.69 0.20
N PRO A 80 0.90 -16.33 -0.92
CA PRO A 80 1.82 -17.46 -0.90
C PRO A 80 3.11 -17.21 -0.12
N LEU A 81 3.77 -16.06 -0.34
CA LEU A 81 5.02 -15.71 0.35
C LEU A 81 4.81 -15.49 1.85
N ARG A 82 3.78 -14.73 2.24
CA ARG A 82 3.43 -14.47 3.65
C ARG A 82 3.12 -15.78 4.38
N ARG A 83 2.38 -16.70 3.75
CA ARG A 83 2.12 -18.05 4.31
C ARG A 83 3.41 -18.86 4.45
N ALA A 84 4.30 -18.84 3.44
CA ALA A 84 5.59 -19.51 3.53
C ALA A 84 6.45 -18.93 4.67
N ARG A 85 6.47 -17.60 4.82
CA ARG A 85 7.19 -16.92 5.92
C ARG A 85 6.62 -17.26 7.29
N ALA A 86 5.29 -17.37 7.42
CA ALA A 86 4.63 -17.77 8.66
C ALA A 86 4.88 -19.25 9.02
N ALA A 87 4.80 -20.15 8.05
CA ALA A 87 5.02 -21.58 8.27
C ALA A 87 6.42 -21.90 8.82
N LEU A 88 7.42 -21.05 8.57
CA LEU A 88 8.77 -21.21 9.11
C LEU A 88 8.84 -21.15 10.64
N TYR A 89 7.85 -20.58 11.33
CA TYR A 89 7.82 -20.56 12.81
C TYR A 89 7.57 -21.95 13.41
N ASP A 90 6.82 -22.80 12.71
CA ASP A 90 6.36 -24.09 13.23
C ASP A 90 7.30 -25.26 12.87
N LEU A 91 8.37 -25.00 12.11
CA LEU A 91 9.31 -26.04 11.65
C LEU A 91 10.41 -26.31 12.69
N SER A 92 10.18 -27.32 13.52
CA SER A 92 11.13 -27.78 14.56
C SER A 92 12.43 -28.40 14.01
N VAL A 93 12.44 -28.84 12.75
CA VAL A 93 13.60 -29.48 12.09
C VAL A 93 14.68 -28.46 11.70
N ILE A 94 14.32 -27.18 11.56
CA ILE A 94 15.22 -26.12 11.09
C ILE A 94 15.71 -25.31 12.29
N THR A 95 17.01 -25.01 12.35
CA THR A 95 17.56 -24.18 13.43
C THR A 95 17.03 -22.75 13.36
N ARG A 96 16.99 -22.05 14.50
CA ARG A 96 16.56 -20.64 14.57
C ARG A 96 17.32 -19.72 13.61
N VAL A 97 18.63 -19.95 13.42
CA VAL A 97 19.48 -19.17 12.50
C VAL A 97 19.06 -19.40 11.05
N GLN A 98 18.82 -20.65 10.65
CA GLN A 98 18.33 -20.98 9.32
C GLN A 98 16.92 -20.43 9.07
N GLN A 99 16.02 -20.53 10.05
CA GLN A 99 14.69 -19.92 9.97
C GLN A 99 14.79 -18.41 9.72
N GLN A 100 15.63 -17.69 10.48
CA GLN A 100 15.85 -16.25 10.30
C GLN A 100 16.40 -15.91 8.90
N LEU A 101 17.35 -16.71 8.41
CA LEU A 101 17.94 -16.52 7.08
C LEU A 101 16.87 -16.65 5.98
N VAL A 102 16.08 -17.73 5.99
CA VAL A 102 15.05 -17.96 4.97
C VAL A 102 13.94 -16.90 5.08
N LYS A 103 13.48 -16.58 6.29
CA LYS A 103 12.49 -15.51 6.49
C LYS A 103 12.93 -14.18 5.91
N LYS A 104 14.22 -13.83 6.06
CA LYS A 104 14.78 -12.60 5.47
C LYS A 104 14.72 -12.63 3.94
N GLN A 105 14.97 -13.78 3.31
CA GLN A 105 14.88 -13.91 1.85
C GLN A 105 13.44 -13.82 1.36
N VAL A 106 12.50 -14.47 2.05
CA VAL A 106 11.07 -14.38 1.72
C VAL A 106 10.55 -12.95 1.90
N LEU A 107 10.92 -12.28 3.00
CA LEU A 107 10.60 -10.88 3.21
C LEU A 107 11.18 -9.96 2.12
N ALA A 108 12.41 -10.21 1.65
CA ALA A 108 12.99 -9.46 0.55
C ALA A 108 12.20 -9.64 -0.77
N ALA A 109 11.67 -10.84 -1.02
CA ALA A 109 10.79 -11.10 -2.15
C ALA A 109 9.44 -10.37 -2.00
N GLU A 110 8.83 -10.40 -0.81
CA GLU A 110 7.61 -9.62 -0.49
C GLU A 110 7.81 -8.13 -0.80
N LEU A 111 8.87 -7.52 -0.24
CA LEU A 111 9.19 -6.10 -0.45
C LEU A 111 9.46 -5.76 -1.93
N SER A 112 10.04 -6.70 -2.69
CA SER A 112 10.29 -6.49 -4.13
C SER A 112 8.99 -6.42 -4.92
N ILE A 113 8.00 -7.25 -4.57
CA ILE A 113 6.67 -7.22 -5.19
C ILE A 113 5.91 -5.97 -4.76
N GLU A 114 5.91 -5.64 -3.47
CA GLU A 114 5.25 -4.42 -2.96
C GLU A 114 5.81 -3.15 -3.62
N LYS A 115 7.12 -3.10 -3.87
CA LYS A 115 7.73 -2.00 -4.64
C LYS A 115 7.22 -1.94 -6.08
N ILE A 116 7.04 -3.07 -6.76
CA ILE A 116 6.44 -3.11 -8.10
C ILE A 116 5.00 -2.59 -8.06
N LEU A 117 4.22 -2.98 -7.06
CA LEU A 117 2.84 -2.50 -6.87
C LEU A 117 2.78 -1.00 -6.63
N VAL A 118 3.67 -0.46 -5.81
CA VAL A 118 3.80 1.00 -5.60
C VAL A 118 4.07 1.72 -6.92
N HIS A 119 5.04 1.28 -7.72
CA HIS A 119 5.30 1.90 -9.01
C HIS A 119 4.10 1.81 -9.95
N LYS A 120 3.42 0.65 -9.98
CA LYS A 120 2.21 0.45 -10.79
C LYS A 120 1.09 1.40 -10.39
N LEU A 121 0.89 1.64 -9.09
CA LEU A 121 -0.09 2.60 -8.58
C LEU A 121 0.22 4.04 -9.00
N GLN A 122 1.50 4.42 -8.98
CA GLN A 122 1.91 5.73 -9.46
C GLN A 122 1.64 5.89 -10.97
N ASP A 123 1.96 4.88 -11.78
CA ASP A 123 1.69 4.89 -13.23
C ASP A 123 0.18 4.99 -13.50
N VAL A 124 -0.63 4.24 -12.76
CA VAL A 124 -2.10 4.29 -12.84
C VAL A 124 -2.62 5.67 -12.46
N THR A 125 -2.06 6.28 -11.41
CA THR A 125 -2.41 7.64 -11.00
C THR A 125 -2.10 8.64 -12.11
N GLN A 126 -0.90 8.58 -12.69
CA GLN A 126 -0.49 9.45 -13.79
C GLN A 126 -1.42 9.31 -15.01
N LYS A 127 -1.86 8.08 -15.32
CA LYS A 127 -2.80 7.82 -16.42
C LYS A 127 -4.19 8.41 -16.16
N TYR A 128 -4.67 8.33 -14.92
CA TYR A 128 -6.05 8.68 -14.59
C TYR A 128 -6.24 10.13 -14.11
N ILE A 129 -5.19 10.84 -13.73
CA ILE A 129 -5.30 12.21 -13.19
C ILE A 129 -5.98 13.21 -14.12
N GLU A 130 -5.90 13.00 -15.45
CA GLU A 130 -6.56 13.86 -16.44
C GLU A 130 -7.94 13.35 -16.88
N VAL A 131 -8.19 12.04 -16.78
CA VAL A 131 -9.36 11.38 -17.40
C VAL A 131 -10.44 11.02 -16.37
N MET A 132 -10.04 10.70 -15.15
CA MET A 132 -10.91 10.25 -14.06
C MET A 132 -10.71 11.15 -12.85
N ARG A 133 -10.83 12.47 -13.06
CA ARG A 133 -10.64 13.49 -12.03
C ARG A 133 -11.97 13.89 -11.41
N ASP A 134 -12.04 13.91 -10.08
CA ASP A 134 -13.19 14.42 -9.33
C ASP A 134 -12.70 15.36 -8.22
N VAL A 135 -12.87 16.67 -8.42
CA VAL A 135 -12.44 17.71 -7.48
C VAL A 135 -13.46 17.92 -6.35
N GLU A 136 -14.72 17.55 -6.57
CA GLU A 136 -15.79 17.76 -5.59
C GLU A 136 -15.80 16.63 -4.54
N ALA A 137 -15.58 15.40 -4.98
CA ALA A 137 -15.56 14.22 -4.12
C ALA A 137 -14.37 13.28 -4.44
N PRO A 138 -13.12 13.75 -4.29
CA PRO A 138 -11.95 12.95 -4.59
C PRO A 138 -11.84 11.71 -3.71
N LEU A 139 -11.29 10.63 -4.26
CA LEU A 139 -10.95 9.40 -3.55
C LEU A 139 -10.13 9.71 -2.29
N GLN A 140 -10.64 9.27 -1.13
CA GLN A 140 -9.98 9.37 0.16
C GLN A 140 -9.62 7.98 0.70
N LEU A 141 -8.70 7.92 1.66
CA LEU A 141 -8.43 6.71 2.43
C LEU A 141 -9.71 6.13 3.06
N GLU A 142 -10.63 7.00 3.49
CA GLU A 142 -11.92 6.57 4.03
C GLU A 142 -12.69 5.66 3.07
N ASP A 143 -12.74 5.99 1.78
CA ASP A 143 -13.49 5.20 0.79
C ASP A 143 -12.93 3.77 0.68
N TYR A 144 -11.60 3.65 0.75
CA TYR A 144 -10.93 2.35 0.78
C TYR A 144 -11.24 1.59 2.07
N LEU A 145 -11.16 2.23 3.24
CA LEU A 145 -11.47 1.58 4.51
C LEU A 145 -12.94 1.15 4.61
N GLN A 146 -13.87 1.94 4.06
CA GLN A 146 -15.27 1.58 3.94
C GLN A 146 -15.47 0.34 3.05
N SER A 147 -14.70 0.21 1.96
CA SER A 147 -14.76 -0.97 1.08
C SER A 147 -14.35 -2.28 1.80
N LEU A 148 -13.59 -2.18 2.88
CA LEU A 148 -13.21 -3.29 3.77
C LEU A 148 -14.22 -3.54 4.90
N ALA A 149 -15.35 -2.82 4.90
CA ALA A 149 -16.33 -2.81 5.98
C ALA A 149 -15.72 -2.47 7.36
N MET A 150 -14.68 -1.62 7.37
CA MET A 150 -14.02 -1.19 8.62
C MET A 150 -14.96 -0.29 9.44
N PRO A 151 -15.15 -0.56 10.75
CA PRO A 151 -15.97 0.30 11.60
C PRO A 151 -15.31 1.67 11.77
N ASN A 152 -16.12 2.73 11.81
CA ASN A 152 -15.65 4.11 11.98
C ASN A 152 -14.57 4.51 10.95
N ALA A 153 -14.68 4.04 9.70
CA ALA A 153 -13.71 4.27 8.63
C ALA A 153 -13.24 5.73 8.50
N ALA A 154 -14.14 6.72 8.64
CA ALA A 154 -13.79 8.13 8.63
C ALA A 154 -12.79 8.52 9.73
N MET A 155 -13.07 8.10 10.97
CA MET A 155 -12.21 8.38 12.13
C MET A 155 -10.87 7.65 12.01
N CYS A 156 -10.89 6.39 11.58
CA CYS A 156 -9.68 5.63 11.32
C CYS A 156 -8.82 6.28 10.23
N ALA A 157 -9.42 6.73 9.13
CA ALA A 157 -8.70 7.42 8.06
C ALA A 157 -8.03 8.70 8.58
N GLN A 158 -8.73 9.51 9.36
CA GLN A 158 -8.16 10.72 9.98
C GLN A 158 -6.98 10.41 10.91
N GLU A 159 -7.12 9.40 11.77
CA GLU A 159 -6.05 8.95 12.66
C GLU A 159 -4.82 8.50 11.87
N TYR A 160 -5.02 7.68 10.83
CA TYR A 160 -3.92 7.17 10.01
C TYR A 160 -3.21 8.29 9.23
N LEU A 161 -3.98 9.24 8.67
CA LEU A 161 -3.42 10.40 7.98
C LEU A 161 -2.53 11.23 8.91
N ALA A 162 -3.02 11.54 10.12
CA ALA A 162 -2.29 12.31 11.13
C ALA A 162 -1.01 11.60 11.60
N LEU A 163 -1.04 10.28 11.75
CA LEU A 163 0.15 9.50 12.11
C LEU A 163 1.18 9.45 10.98
N ALA A 164 0.71 9.48 9.73
CA ALA A 164 1.56 9.38 8.59
C ALA A 164 2.22 10.73 8.21
N GLU A 165 1.76 11.88 8.72
CA GLU A 165 2.26 13.25 8.42
C GLU A 165 3.72 13.48 8.82
#